data_AF-A0A517ZD08-F1
#
_entry.id   AF-A0A517ZD08-F1
#
_cell.length_a   1.000
_cell.length_b   1.000
_cell.length_c   1.000
_cell.angle_alpha   90.00
_cell.angle_beta   90.00
_cell.angle_gamma   90.00
#
_symmetry.space_group_name_H-M   'P 1'
#
loop_
_entity.id
_entity.type
_entity.pdbx_description
1 polymer ?
#
loop_
_entity_poly.entity_id
_entity_poly.type
_entity_poly.pdbx_seq_one_letter_code
_entity_poly.pdbx_strand_id
1 'polypeptide(L)'
;MQTLLLMLLAVVAGFVVPIQSILNGRLGNLLENPFLAGLVSFLGGTVTLCLVLLVTTPGIPQVPTDGKSFPWYLFTGGMFGAVFVTCVLTLVPRIGATNVLAGAVVGQFIMALIVDHFGILGVPHNNASLMRVAGCLLLITGMLLINRG
;
A
#
# COMPACT_ATOMS: atom_id res chain seq x y z
N MET A 1 5.91 -14.09 21.54
CA MET A 1 6.38 -12.71 21.79
C MET A 1 6.79 -12.00 20.50
N GLN A 2 7.65 -12.59 19.67
CA GLN A 2 8.16 -11.95 18.44
C GLN A 2 7.07 -11.60 17.42
N THR A 3 6.08 -12.47 17.20
CA THR A 3 4.97 -12.21 16.27
C THR A 3 4.11 -11.01 16.70
N LEU A 4 3.84 -10.86 18.00
CA LEU A 4 3.07 -9.73 18.52
C LEU A 4 3.79 -8.41 18.28
N LEU A 5 5.12 -8.39 18.47
CA LEU A 5 5.94 -7.21 18.20
C LEU A 5 5.94 -6.85 16.71
N LEU A 6 6.02 -7.83 15.81
CA LEU A 6 5.90 -7.60 14.37
C LEU A 6 4.52 -7.07 13.97
N MET A 7 3.44 -7.58 14.59
CA MET A 7 2.09 -7.06 14.38
C MET A 7 1.96 -5.61 14.84
N LEU A 8 2.54 -5.25 15.99
CA LEU A 8 2.55 -3.87 16.47
C LEU A 8 3.30 -2.94 15.50
N LEU A 9 4.45 -3.37 14.98
CA LEU A 9 5.18 -2.61 13.96
C LEU A 9 4.34 -2.43 12.68
N ALA A 10 3.60 -3.44 12.26
CA ALA A 10 2.69 -3.34 11.11
C ALA A 10 1.56 -2.33 11.36
N VAL A 11 0.99 -2.29 12.57
CA VAL A 11 -0.01 -1.29 12.97
C VAL A 11 0.57 0.12 12.90
N VAL A 12 1.77 0.32 13.45
CA VAL A 12 2.46 1.62 13.43
C VAL A 12 2.78 2.05 11.99
N ALA A 13 3.22 1.12 11.13
CA ALA A 13 3.43 1.39 9.72
C ALA A 13 2.13 1.84 9.03
N GLY A 14 0.98 1.28 9.42
CA GLY A 14 -0.34 1.68 8.94
C GLY A 14 -0.72 3.14 9.27
N PHE A 15 -0.20 3.72 10.36
CA PHE A 15 -0.48 5.12 10.72
C PHE A 15 0.08 6.14 9.73
N VAL A 16 1.06 5.75 8.92
CA VAL A 16 1.66 6.64 7.93
C VAL A 16 0.71 6.90 6.76
N VAL A 17 -0.14 5.93 6.41
CA VAL A 17 -1.03 5.99 5.23
C VAL A 17 -2.06 7.14 5.32
N PRO A 18 -2.78 7.36 6.45
CA PRO A 18 -3.64 8.52 6.61
C PRO A 18 -2.91 9.86 6.47
N ILE A 19 -1.70 9.97 7.05
CA ILE A 19 -0.89 11.20 6.99
C ILE A 19 -0.53 11.51 5.54
N GLN A 20 -0.04 10.51 4.79
CA GLN A 20 0.26 10.64 3.37
C GLN A 20 -0.97 11.07 2.57
N SER A 21 -2.14 10.48 2.86
CA SER A 21 -3.41 10.79 2.19
C SER A 21 -3.83 12.25 2.40
N ILE A 22 -3.69 12.77 3.62
CA ILE A 22 -4.00 14.17 3.94
C ILE A 22 -3.05 15.13 3.23
N LEU A 23 -1.74 14.85 3.29
CA LEU A 23 -0.71 15.68 2.66
C LEU A 23 -0.90 15.73 1.14
N ASN A 24 -1.07 14.56 0.51
CA ASN A 24 -1.30 14.48 -0.93
C ASN A 24 -2.63 15.16 -1.28
N GLY A 25 -3.70 14.99 -0.49
CA GLY A 25 -5.00 15.63 -0.74
C GLY A 25 -4.91 17.15 -0.71
N ARG A 26 -4.21 17.71 0.28
CA ARG A 26 -3.93 19.14 0.34
C ARG A 26 -3.12 19.62 -0.87
N LEU A 27 -2.05 18.92 -1.22
CA LEU A 27 -1.22 19.26 -2.37
C LEU A 27 -2.01 19.17 -3.68
N GLY A 28 -2.87 18.16 -3.84
CA GLY A 28 -3.72 17.98 -5.01
C GLY A 28 -4.73 19.11 -5.17
N ASN A 29 -5.28 19.62 -4.08
CA ASN A 29 -6.14 20.80 -4.10
C ASN A 29 -5.37 22.07 -4.47
N LEU A 30 -4.17 22.28 -3.90
CA LEU A 30 -3.33 23.45 -4.21
C LEU A 30 -2.83 23.47 -5.66
N LEU A 31 -2.57 22.30 -6.24
CA LEU A 31 -2.14 22.14 -7.63
C LEU A 31 -3.31 22.02 -8.61
N GLU A 32 -4.55 21.98 -8.11
CA GLU A 32 -5.77 21.67 -8.87
C GLU A 32 -5.66 20.40 -9.74
N ASN A 33 -4.78 19.46 -9.35
CA ASN A 33 -4.45 18.28 -10.13
C ASN A 33 -3.94 17.12 -9.23
N PRO A 34 -4.74 16.05 -9.05
CA PRO A 34 -4.36 14.93 -8.20
C PRO A 34 -3.20 14.10 -8.76
N PHE A 35 -3.01 14.08 -10.09
CA PHE A 35 -1.90 13.36 -10.70
C PHE A 35 -0.56 14.06 -10.44
N LEU A 36 -0.53 15.40 -10.48
CA LEU A 36 0.67 16.18 -10.14
C LEU A 36 1.05 16.00 -8.66
N ALA A 37 0.07 16.04 -7.76
CA ALA A 37 0.34 15.77 -6.33
C ALA A 37 0.86 14.35 -6.10
N GLY A 38 0.30 13.35 -6.78
CA GLY A 38 0.83 11.99 -6.79
C GLY A 38 2.29 11.95 -7.25
N LEU A 39 2.59 12.55 -8.41
CA LEU A 39 3.95 12.60 -8.96
C LEU A 39 4.96 13.21 -7.97
N VAL A 40 4.63 14.35 -7.37
CA VAL A 40 5.48 15.00 -6.36
C VAL A 40 5.69 14.09 -5.14
N SER A 41 4.64 13.40 -4.69
CA SER A 41 4.72 12.44 -3.59
C SER A 41 5.68 11.28 -3.91
N PHE A 42 5.58 10.71 -5.11
CA PHE A 42 6.47 9.63 -5.57
C PHE A 42 7.91 10.09 -5.77
N LEU A 43 8.13 11.31 -6.26
CA LEU A 43 9.48 11.89 -6.34
C LEU A 43 10.10 12.06 -4.95
N GLY A 44 9.35 12.59 -3.98
CA GLY A 44 9.79 12.70 -2.59
C GLY A 44 10.16 11.34 -2.01
N GLY A 45 9.28 10.34 -2.17
CA GLY A 45 9.55 8.96 -1.74
C GLY A 45 10.77 8.34 -2.43
N THR A 46 10.97 8.61 -3.72
CA THR A 46 12.15 8.14 -4.47
C THR A 46 13.44 8.74 -3.92
N VAL A 47 13.46 10.06 -3.65
CA VAL A 47 14.61 10.73 -3.02
C VAL A 47 14.88 10.14 -1.64
N THR A 48 13.85 9.92 -0.82
CA THR A 48 14.00 9.28 0.49
C THR A 48 14.60 7.88 0.38
N LEU A 49 14.12 7.05 -0.55
CA LEU A 49 14.67 5.70 -0.78
C LEU A 49 16.14 5.76 -1.22
N CYS A 50 16.51 6.69 -2.10
CA CYS A 50 17.91 6.90 -2.49
C CYS A 50 18.80 7.27 -1.29
N LEU A 51 18.35 8.17 -0.42
CA LEU A 51 19.10 8.54 0.79
C LEU A 51 19.26 7.36 1.76
N VAL A 52 18.20 6.57 1.95
CA VAL A 52 18.27 5.35 2.77
C VAL A 52 19.27 4.36 2.19
N LEU A 53 19.26 4.15 0.87
CA LEU A 53 20.23 3.27 0.21
C LEU A 53 21.67 3.74 0.42
N LEU A 54 21.95 5.04 0.32
CA LEU A 54 23.29 5.59 0.54
C LEU A 54 23.81 5.35 1.97
N VAL A 55 22.93 5.32 2.97
CA VAL A 55 23.31 5.09 4.38
C VAL A 55 23.40 3.60 4.70
N THR A 56 22.53 2.79 4.12
CA THR A 56 22.36 1.36 4.49
C THR A 56 23.17 0.40 3.63
N THR A 57 23.55 0.81 2.42
CA THR A 57 24.27 -0.03 1.46
C THR A 57 25.69 0.52 1.25
N PRO A 58 26.72 -0.12 1.83
CA PRO A 58 28.11 0.28 1.62
C PRO A 58 28.50 0.07 0.14
N GLY A 59 28.98 1.12 -0.52
CA GLY A 59 29.43 1.07 -1.92
C GLY A 59 28.35 1.42 -2.94
N ILE A 60 28.69 1.33 -4.24
CA ILE A 60 27.73 1.57 -5.33
C ILE A 60 26.80 0.35 -5.41
N PRO A 61 25.47 0.50 -5.26
CA PRO A 61 24.54 -0.60 -5.41
C PRO A 61 24.71 -1.24 -6.79
N GLN A 62 25.16 -2.49 -6.81
CA GLN A 62 25.31 -3.22 -8.07
C GLN A 62 23.98 -3.89 -8.39
N VAL A 63 23.48 -3.65 -9.60
CA VAL A 63 22.41 -4.48 -10.16
C VAL A 63 22.98 -5.89 -10.31
N PRO A 64 22.30 -6.95 -9.82
CA PRO A 64 22.78 -8.31 -9.95
C PRO A 64 23.12 -8.62 -11.42
N THR A 65 24.40 -8.84 -11.68
CA THR A 65 24.96 -9.06 -13.04
C THR A 65 24.96 -10.53 -13.45
N ASP A 66 24.33 -11.40 -12.66
CA ASP A 66 24.24 -12.86 -12.82
C ASP A 66 23.56 -13.33 -14.14
N GLY A 67 23.29 -12.43 -15.10
CA GLY A 67 22.60 -12.73 -16.36
C GLY A 67 21.11 -13.07 -16.18
N LYS A 68 20.59 -12.99 -14.94
CA LYS A 68 19.17 -13.21 -14.65
C LYS A 68 18.37 -11.99 -15.08
N SER A 69 17.65 -12.11 -16.18
CA SER A 69 16.61 -11.14 -16.54
C SER A 69 15.52 -11.17 -15.47
N PHE A 70 15.26 -10.02 -14.85
CA PHE A 70 14.13 -9.87 -13.95
C PHE A 70 12.84 -9.84 -14.77
N PRO A 71 11.79 -10.60 -14.38
CA PRO A 71 10.50 -10.51 -15.04
C PRO A 71 9.96 -9.07 -15.03
N TRP A 72 9.54 -8.57 -16.19
CA TRP A 72 9.14 -7.17 -16.38
C TRP A 72 8.01 -6.72 -15.43
N TYR A 73 7.14 -7.65 -15.02
CA TYR A 73 6.03 -7.35 -14.13
C TYR A 73 6.48 -6.92 -12.73
N LEU A 74 7.70 -7.26 -12.29
CA LEU A 74 8.22 -6.85 -10.98
C LEU A 74 8.40 -5.32 -10.89
N PHE A 75 8.63 -4.66 -12.03
CA PHE A 75 8.77 -3.21 -12.10
C PHE A 75 7.42 -2.46 -12.05
N THR A 76 6.30 -3.18 -12.14
CA THR A 76 4.95 -2.59 -12.12
C THR A 76 4.46 -2.22 -10.72
N GLY A 77 5.19 -2.59 -9.65
CA GLY A 77 4.81 -2.28 -8.26
C GLY A 77 4.51 -0.79 -8.02
N GLY A 78 5.33 0.10 -8.60
CA GLY A 78 5.11 1.54 -8.53
C GLY A 78 3.81 2.00 -9.21
N MET A 79 3.36 1.30 -10.25
CA MET A 79 2.10 1.60 -10.94
C MET A 79 0.90 1.35 -10.02
N PHE A 80 0.89 0.23 -9.29
CA PHE A 80 -0.18 -0.06 -8.31
C PHE A 80 -0.23 0.97 -7.19
N GLY A 81 0.94 1.44 -6.72
CA GLY A 81 1.03 2.55 -5.78
C GLY A 81 0.45 3.85 -6.35
N ALA A 82 0.77 4.19 -7.60
CA ALA A 82 0.24 5.37 -8.26
C ALA A 82 -1.29 5.32 -8.39
N VAL A 83 -1.84 4.18 -8.82
CA VAL A 83 -3.29 3.95 -8.88
C VAL A 83 -3.92 4.15 -7.50
N PHE A 84 -3.35 3.53 -6.46
CA PHE A 84 -3.85 3.66 -5.09
C PHE A 84 -3.88 5.12 -4.62
N VAL A 85 -2.78 5.86 -4.78
CA VAL A 85 -2.70 7.27 -4.38
C VAL A 85 -3.69 8.12 -5.17
N THR A 86 -3.82 7.92 -6.48
CA THR A 86 -4.81 8.64 -7.31
C THR A 86 -6.25 8.35 -6.85
N CYS A 87 -6.59 7.09 -6.56
CA CYS A 87 -7.90 6.73 -6.01
C CYS A 87 -8.15 7.42 -4.66
N VAL A 88 -7.17 7.43 -3.78
CA VAL A 88 -7.27 8.15 -2.49
C VAL A 88 -7.52 9.64 -2.74
N LEU A 89 -6.73 10.27 -3.61
CA LEU A 89 -6.85 11.71 -3.85
C LEU A 89 -8.19 12.13 -4.47
N THR A 90 -8.77 11.26 -5.29
CA THR A 90 -10.05 11.51 -5.95
C THR A 90 -11.25 11.18 -5.07
N LEU A 91 -11.13 10.18 -4.20
CA LEU A 91 -12.23 9.72 -3.35
C LEU A 91 -12.29 10.42 -1.99
N VAL A 92 -11.15 10.80 -1.40
CA VAL A 92 -11.10 11.46 -0.08
C VAL A 92 -11.98 12.72 -0.03
N PRO A 93 -11.96 13.63 -1.03
CA PRO A 93 -12.84 14.80 -1.03
C PRO A 93 -14.34 14.47 -1.15
N ARG A 94 -14.69 13.26 -1.62
CA ARG A 94 -16.08 12.87 -1.91
C ARG A 94 -16.73 12.10 -0.77
N ILE A 95 -15.99 11.17 -0.15
CA ILE A 95 -16.51 10.26 0.87
C ILE A 95 -15.74 10.32 2.19
N GLY A 96 -14.72 11.19 2.31
CA GLY A 96 -13.89 11.34 3.50
C GLY A 96 -12.77 10.31 3.61
N ALA A 97 -11.70 10.67 4.34
CA ALA A 97 -10.51 9.82 4.47
C ALA A 97 -10.79 8.49 5.18
N THR A 98 -11.62 8.50 6.22
CA THR A 98 -11.95 7.30 7.00
C THR A 98 -12.59 6.23 6.13
N ASN A 99 -13.56 6.59 5.30
CA ASN A 99 -14.27 5.65 4.41
C ASN A 99 -13.36 5.10 3.31
N VAL A 100 -12.51 5.96 2.71
CA VAL A 100 -11.54 5.53 1.70
C VAL A 100 -10.56 4.51 2.28
N LEU A 101 -10.02 4.77 3.48
CA LEU A 101 -9.06 3.89 4.12
C LEU A 101 -9.70 2.58 4.59
N ALA A 102 -10.93 2.62 5.13
CA ALA A 102 -11.66 1.42 5.49
C ALA A 102 -11.92 0.52 4.26
N GLY A 103 -12.34 1.12 3.14
CA GLY A 103 -12.50 0.41 1.87
C GLY A 103 -11.20 -0.14 1.31
N ALA A 104 -10.10 0.62 1.42
CA ALA A 104 -8.78 0.18 1.01
C ALA A 104 -8.31 -1.06 1.78
N VAL A 105 -8.47 -1.09 3.11
CA VAL A 105 -8.09 -2.23 3.94
C VAL A 105 -8.89 -3.48 3.56
N VAL A 106 -10.20 -3.34 3.32
CA VAL A 106 -11.04 -4.45 2.83
C VAL A 106 -10.52 -4.98 1.49
N GLY A 107 -10.28 -4.10 0.51
CA GLY A 107 -9.76 -4.50 -0.81
C GLY A 107 -8.39 -5.17 -0.74
N GLN A 108 -7.49 -4.64 0.11
CA GLN A 108 -6.16 -5.22 0.36
C GLN A 108 -6.26 -6.64 0.91
N PHE A 109 -7.16 -6.88 1.88
CA PHE A 109 -7.36 -8.21 2.45
C PHE A 109 -7.98 -9.19 1.45
N ILE A 110 -8.99 -8.78 0.68
CA ILE A 110 -9.60 -9.63 -0.35
C ILE A 110 -8.55 -10.06 -1.37
N MET A 111 -7.76 -9.10 -1.89
CA MET A 111 -6.73 -9.40 -2.88
C MET A 111 -5.62 -10.27 -2.28
N ALA A 112 -5.19 -10.01 -1.04
CA ALA A 112 -4.21 -10.84 -0.35
C ALA A 112 -4.68 -12.28 -0.20
N LEU A 113 -5.96 -12.52 0.11
CA LEU A 113 -6.53 -13.87 0.19
C LEU A 113 -6.53 -14.58 -1.16
N ILE A 114 -6.87 -13.87 -2.25
CA ILE A 114 -6.83 -14.42 -3.60
C ILE A 114 -5.39 -14.79 -3.98
N VAL A 115 -4.43 -13.89 -3.76
CA VAL A 115 -3.01 -14.11 -4.07
C VAL A 115 -2.44 -15.28 -3.28
N ASP A 116 -2.68 -15.32 -1.96
CA ASP A 116 -2.22 -16.39 -1.07
C ASP A 116 -2.84 -17.74 -1.45
N HIS A 117 -4.14 -17.75 -1.76
CA HIS A 117 -4.87 -18.99 -2.04
C HIS A 117 -4.48 -19.61 -3.38
N PHE A 118 -4.18 -18.80 -4.39
CA PHE A 118 -3.79 -19.31 -5.71
C PHE A 118 -2.27 -19.34 -5.91
N GLY A 119 -1.46 -18.89 -4.94
CA GLY A 119 0.00 -18.78 -5.07
C GLY A 119 0.43 -17.83 -6.19
N ILE A 120 -0.36 -16.79 -6.47
CA ILE A 120 -0.10 -15.86 -7.58
C ILE A 120 1.23 -15.14 -7.32
N LEU A 121 2.02 -14.92 -8.37
CA LEU A 121 3.37 -14.32 -8.30
C LEU A 121 4.40 -15.15 -7.52
N GLY A 122 4.18 -16.45 -7.33
CA GLY A 122 5.12 -17.35 -6.67
C GLY A 122 5.14 -17.22 -5.14
N VAL A 123 4.12 -16.60 -4.56
CA VAL A 123 3.92 -16.54 -3.10
C VAL A 123 3.62 -17.96 -2.58
N PRO A 124 4.11 -18.35 -1.38
CA PRO A 124 3.80 -19.66 -0.80
C PRO A 124 2.29 -19.91 -0.76
N HIS A 125 1.86 -21.05 -1.33
CA HIS A 125 0.45 -21.41 -1.39
C HIS A 125 -0.09 -21.61 0.03
N ASN A 126 -0.96 -20.72 0.46
CA ASN A 126 -1.52 -20.73 1.80
C ASN A 126 -3.04 -20.71 1.69
N ASN A 127 -3.66 -21.87 1.90
CA ASN A 127 -5.10 -22.04 1.73
C ASN A 127 -5.85 -21.00 2.56
N ALA A 128 -6.87 -20.38 1.96
CA ALA A 128 -7.76 -19.47 2.66
C ALA A 128 -8.51 -20.25 3.74
N SER A 129 -8.03 -20.18 4.98
CA SER A 129 -8.70 -20.83 6.11
C SER A 129 -10.04 -20.15 6.37
N LEU A 130 -11.00 -20.91 6.92
CA LEU A 130 -12.29 -20.36 7.37
C LEU A 130 -12.12 -19.14 8.28
N MET A 131 -11.07 -19.12 9.12
CA MET A 131 -10.76 -18.00 10.00
C MET A 131 -10.34 -16.74 9.24
N ARG A 132 -9.54 -16.89 8.17
CA ARG A 132 -9.14 -15.77 7.30
C ARG A 132 -10.33 -15.18 6.55
N VAL A 133 -11.22 -16.04 6.05
CA VAL A 133 -12.48 -15.62 5.40
C VAL A 133 -13.38 -14.89 6.40
N ALA A 134 -13.57 -15.45 7.60
CA ALA A 134 -14.33 -14.81 8.67
C ALA A 134 -13.75 -13.44 9.06
N GLY A 135 -12.42 -13.33 9.18
CA GLY A 135 -11.74 -12.05 9.42
C GLY A 135 -12.02 -11.01 8.32
N CYS A 136 -12.00 -11.43 7.05
CA CYS A 136 -12.36 -10.55 5.93
C CYS A 136 -13.81 -10.06 6.01
N LEU A 137 -14.76 -10.94 6.37
CA LEU A 137 -16.17 -10.57 6.58
C LEU A 137 -16.34 -9.57 7.72
N LEU A 138 -15.57 -9.72 8.81
CA LEU A 138 -15.56 -8.75 9.90
C LEU A 138 -15.02 -7.39 9.46
N LEU A 139 -13.98 -7.33 8.62
CA LEU A 139 -13.48 -6.07 8.06
C LEU A 139 -14.54 -5.38 7.18
N ILE A 140 -15.24 -6.15 6.33
CA ILE A 140 -16.35 -5.62 5.51
C ILE A 140 -17.45 -5.05 6.41
N THR A 141 -17.82 -5.78 7.46
CA THR A 141 -18.84 -5.35 8.43
C THR A 141 -18.41 -4.07 9.14
N GLY A 142 -17.15 -4.00 9.59
CA GLY A 142 -16.56 -2.81 10.21
C GLY A 142 -16.57 -1.61 9.27
N MET A 143 -16.18 -1.78 8.00
CA MET A 143 -16.25 -0.73 6.99
C MET A 143 -17.69 -0.21 6.79
N LEU A 144 -18.69 -1.10 6.74
CA LEU A 144 -20.10 -0.70 6.60
C LEU A 144 -20.62 0.08 7.82
N LEU A 145 -20.15 -0.27 9.03
CA LEU A 145 -20.47 0.47 10.25
C LEU A 145 -19.82 1.85 10.25
N ILE A 146 -18.54 1.94 9.87
CA ILE A 146 -17.80 3.21 9.76
C ILE A 146 -18.49 4.15 8.76
N ASN A 147 -18.97 3.63 7.63
CA ASN A 147 -19.67 4.45 6.63
C ASN A 147 -21.05 4.96 7.10
N ARG A 148 -21.63 4.35 8.15
CA ARG A 148 -22.95 4.73 8.68
C ARG A 148 -22.89 5.63 9.92
N GLY A 149 -21.74 5.77 10.55
CA GLY A 149 -21.51 6.63 11.72
C GLY A 149 -20.96 7.98 11.30
#